data_AF-A0A967BJQ2-F1
#
_entry.id   AF-A0A967BJQ2-F1
#
_cell.length_a   1.000
_cell.length_b   1.000
_cell.length_c   1.000
_cell.angle_alpha   90.00
_cell.angle_beta   90.00
_cell.angle_gamma   90.00
#
_symmetry.space_group_name_H-M   'P 1'
#
loop_
_entity.id
_entity.type
_entity.pdbx_description
1 polymer ?
#
loop_
_entity_poly.entity_id
_entity_poly.type
_entity_poly.pdbx_seq_one_letter_code
_entity_poly.pdbx_strand_id
1 'polypeptide(L)'
;MKKYLSPLLLLPPLLLLLICNFSFAEEGMYPLSEIHKLDLKAKGLEIELSELYNPDGISLIDGICNISGCSGSFVSEKGLILTNHHCAYRAIKNASTTKNDFLENGFYAKSASEEFPARGYTVRITESYRDVSEEVLSAINNNMTLAERTKAIEKKTKEIITQVEAENPGKRAAVSEMFIGKTYVLFIYDYLKDVRLVYAPPRAIGNFGGEIDNWMWPRHTGDFSIMRAYV
;
A
#
# COMPACT_ATOMS: atom_id res chain seq x y z
N MET A 1 66.54 0.34 -7.34
CA MET A 1 65.85 0.14 -8.64
C MET A 1 64.38 0.53 -8.50
N LYS A 2 63.97 1.71 -8.96
CA LYS A 2 62.57 2.11 -9.04
C LYS A 2 61.97 1.43 -10.29
N LYS A 3 61.13 0.41 -10.11
CA LYS A 3 60.35 -0.18 -11.20
C LYS A 3 59.26 0.83 -11.56
N TYR A 4 59.46 1.58 -12.64
CA TYR A 4 58.38 2.34 -13.26
C TYR A 4 57.37 1.33 -13.80
N LEU A 5 56.19 1.24 -13.17
CA LEU A 5 55.05 0.56 -13.78
C LEU A 5 54.77 1.26 -15.11
N SER A 6 54.75 0.51 -16.22
CA SER A 6 54.43 1.12 -17.50
C SER A 6 52.98 1.62 -17.46
N PRO A 7 52.68 2.82 -18.00
CA PRO A 7 51.30 3.30 -18.09
C PRO A 7 50.40 2.37 -18.92
N LEU A 8 51.00 1.49 -19.73
CA LEU A 8 50.31 0.44 -20.51
C LEU A 8 49.69 -0.67 -19.64
N LEU A 9 50.26 -0.95 -18.45
CA LEU A 9 49.76 -1.97 -17.52
C LEU A 9 48.54 -1.51 -16.69
N LEU A 10 48.26 -0.19 -16.68
CA LEU A 10 47.09 0.41 -16.02
C LEU A 10 45.90 0.61 -16.98
N LEU A 11 46.10 0.46 -18.29
CA LEU A 11 45.05 0.59 -19.31
C LEU A 11 43.93 -0.47 -19.19
N PRO A 12 44.23 -1.77 -18.96
CA PRO A 12 43.19 -2.81 -18.89
C PRO A 12 42.18 -2.63 -17.74
N PRO A 13 42.58 -2.35 -16.48
CA PRO A 13 41.62 -2.13 -15.40
C PRO A 13 40.83 -0.82 -15.56
N LEU A 14 41.43 0.21 -16.19
CA LEU A 14 40.73 1.46 -16.50
C LEU A 14 39.65 1.26 -17.58
N LEU A 15 39.92 0.41 -18.59
CA LEU A 15 38.95 0.05 -19.63
C LEU A 15 37.82 -0.82 -19.07
N LEU A 16 38.09 -1.66 -18.05
CA LEU A 16 37.09 -2.48 -17.37
C LEU A 16 36.11 -1.63 -16.51
N LEU A 17 36.59 -0.54 -15.92
CA LEU A 17 35.78 0.45 -15.18
C LEU A 17 34.86 1.28 -16.08
N LEU A 18 35.21 1.45 -17.37
CA LEU A 18 34.40 2.15 -18.37
C LEU A 18 33.25 1.30 -18.94
N ILE A 19 33.23 -0.01 -18.65
CA ILE A 19 32.15 -0.95 -19.06
C ILE A 19 31.14 -1.15 -17.90
N CYS A 20 31.11 -0.25 -16.92
CA CYS A 20 29.96 -0.16 -16.02
C CYS A 20 28.73 0.23 -16.85
N ASN A 21 27.99 -0.79 -17.30
CA ASN A 21 26.65 -0.61 -17.85
C ASN A 21 25.85 0.21 -16.84
N PHE A 22 25.44 1.40 -17.25
CA PHE A 22 24.43 2.14 -16.50
C PHE A 22 23.16 1.29 -16.50
N SER A 23 22.88 0.64 -15.38
CA SER A 23 21.62 -0.04 -15.15
C SER A 23 20.60 1.01 -14.75
N PHE A 24 19.57 1.18 -15.57
CA PHE A 24 18.43 2.02 -15.24
C PHE A 24 17.29 1.11 -14.78
N ALA A 25 16.83 1.32 -13.55
CA ALA A 25 15.60 0.71 -13.09
C ALA A 25 14.43 1.48 -13.70
N GLU A 26 13.71 0.85 -14.64
CA GLU A 26 12.54 1.45 -15.30
C GLU A 26 11.23 1.20 -14.52
N GLU A 27 11.18 0.14 -13.71
CA GLU A 27 10.01 -0.24 -12.89
C GLU A 27 10.22 0.07 -11.39
N GLY A 28 9.13 0.16 -10.64
CA GLY A 28 9.17 0.31 -9.19
C GLY A 28 7.83 0.70 -8.56
N MET A 29 7.75 0.56 -7.23
CA MET A 29 6.68 1.14 -6.42
C MET A 29 7.19 2.47 -5.84
N TYR A 30 6.71 3.58 -6.39
CA TYR A 30 7.19 4.91 -6.04
C TYR A 30 6.34 5.52 -4.92
N PRO A 31 6.96 6.19 -3.92
CA PRO A 31 6.24 7.06 -3.02
C PRO A 31 5.52 8.16 -3.79
N LEU A 32 4.33 8.56 -3.34
CA LEU A 32 3.56 9.65 -3.99
C LEU A 32 4.32 10.98 -3.99
N SER A 33 5.15 11.24 -2.97
CA SER A 33 6.04 12.40 -2.94
C SER A 33 7.00 12.47 -4.12
N GLU A 34 7.33 11.32 -4.71
CA GLU A 34 8.30 11.18 -5.79
C GLU A 34 7.66 11.08 -7.18
N ILE A 35 6.34 11.20 -7.26
CA ILE A 35 5.60 11.06 -8.53
C ILE A 35 6.04 12.07 -9.60
N HIS A 36 6.53 13.24 -9.17
CA HIS A 36 7.06 14.29 -10.03
C HIS A 36 8.35 13.89 -10.78
N LYS A 37 9.06 12.85 -10.31
CA LYS A 37 10.24 12.30 -10.98
C LYS A 37 9.88 11.34 -12.11
N LEU A 38 8.62 10.94 -12.20
CA LEU A 38 8.13 10.01 -13.22
C LEU A 38 7.65 10.81 -14.43
N ASP A 39 8.17 10.49 -15.62
CA ASP A 39 7.71 11.08 -16.87
C ASP A 39 6.43 10.36 -17.35
N LEU A 40 5.35 10.46 -16.58
CA LEU A 40 4.08 9.80 -16.86
C LEU A 40 3.43 10.35 -18.14
N LYS A 41 3.66 11.62 -18.47
CA LYS A 41 3.18 12.24 -19.72
C LYS A 41 3.84 11.58 -20.94
N ALA A 42 5.16 11.36 -20.93
CA ALA A 42 5.82 10.62 -22.01
C ALA A 42 5.34 9.16 -22.13
N LYS A 43 4.79 8.58 -21.05
CA LYS A 43 4.17 7.25 -21.04
C LYS A 43 2.67 7.26 -21.41
N GLY A 44 2.11 8.42 -21.76
CA GLY A 44 0.73 8.55 -22.27
C GLY A 44 -0.32 8.93 -21.23
N LEU A 45 0.06 9.36 -20.02
CA LEU A 45 -0.90 9.90 -19.06
C LEU A 45 -1.40 11.28 -19.54
N GLU A 46 -2.72 11.40 -19.72
CA GLU A 46 -3.35 12.62 -20.25
C GLU A 46 -3.80 13.62 -19.16
N ILE A 47 -3.89 13.18 -17.90
CA ILE A 47 -4.25 14.04 -16.77
C ILE A 47 -3.02 14.73 -16.18
N GLU A 48 -3.21 15.89 -15.56
CA GLU A 48 -2.13 16.57 -14.84
C GLU A 48 -1.75 15.80 -13.56
N LEU A 49 -0.46 15.88 -13.18
CA LEU A 49 0.02 15.18 -11.98
C LEU A 49 -0.70 15.64 -10.70
N SER A 50 -1.15 16.90 -10.65
CA SER A 50 -1.95 17.42 -9.54
C SER A 50 -3.35 16.81 -9.45
N GLU A 51 -3.91 16.34 -10.57
CA GLU A 51 -5.19 15.60 -10.53
C GLU A 51 -5.00 14.19 -9.99
N LEU A 52 -3.81 13.62 -10.21
CA LEU A 52 -3.44 12.31 -9.66
C LEU A 52 -3.10 12.40 -8.17
N TYR A 53 -2.26 13.35 -7.76
CA TYR A 53 -1.85 13.58 -6.38
C TYR A 53 -1.69 15.08 -6.09
N ASN A 54 -2.43 15.57 -5.10
CA ASN A 54 -2.31 16.94 -4.59
C ASN A 54 -2.28 16.94 -3.05
N PRO A 55 -1.19 17.37 -2.40
CA PRO A 55 -1.15 17.48 -0.94
C PRO A 55 -2.04 18.61 -0.39
N ASP A 56 -2.36 19.62 -1.21
CA ASP A 56 -3.08 20.83 -0.80
C ASP A 56 -4.56 20.82 -1.23
N GLY A 57 -5.06 19.70 -1.79
CA GLY A 57 -6.42 19.60 -2.29
C GLY A 57 -6.82 18.19 -2.72
N ILE A 58 -8.06 18.05 -3.18
CA ILE A 58 -8.60 16.75 -3.60
C ILE A 58 -7.95 16.30 -4.92
N SER A 59 -7.62 15.01 -4.98
CA SER A 59 -7.00 14.32 -6.11
C SER A 59 -7.47 12.86 -6.20
N LEU A 60 -7.06 12.13 -7.23
CA LEU A 60 -7.49 10.75 -7.49
C LEU A 60 -7.13 9.79 -6.34
N ILE A 61 -5.96 9.98 -5.72
CA ILE A 61 -5.49 9.11 -4.62
C ILE A 61 -6.38 9.17 -3.38
N ASP A 62 -7.16 10.25 -3.18
CA ASP A 62 -8.09 10.37 -2.04
C ASP A 62 -9.27 9.40 -2.17
N GLY A 63 -9.54 8.93 -3.39
CA GLY A 63 -10.49 7.85 -3.66
C GLY A 63 -9.92 6.44 -3.41
N ILE A 64 -8.65 6.30 -3.00
CA ILE A 64 -8.00 5.01 -2.75
C ILE A 64 -7.89 4.76 -1.26
N CYS A 65 -8.11 3.50 -0.86
CA CYS A 65 -8.06 3.09 0.54
C CYS A 65 -7.37 1.75 0.72
N ASN A 66 -6.85 1.53 1.93
CA ASN A 66 -6.51 0.20 2.39
C ASN A 66 -7.75 -0.43 3.04
N ILE A 67 -8.16 -1.59 2.56
CA ILE A 67 -9.26 -2.37 3.13
C ILE A 67 -8.71 -3.67 3.71
N SER A 68 -8.49 -3.67 5.03
CA SER A 68 -8.04 -4.85 5.80
C SER A 68 -6.82 -5.58 5.23
N GLY A 69 -5.83 -4.83 4.73
CA GLY A 69 -4.61 -5.39 4.14
C GLY A 69 -4.60 -5.45 2.62
N CYS A 70 -5.75 -5.25 1.95
CA CYS A 70 -5.84 -5.07 0.50
C CYS A 70 -5.97 -3.59 0.11
N SER A 71 -5.94 -3.31 -1.18
CA SER A 71 -6.36 -2.01 -1.74
C SER A 71 -7.85 -2.04 -2.10
N GLY A 72 -8.49 -0.88 -2.05
CA GLY A 72 -9.83 -0.65 -2.58
C GLY A 72 -9.97 0.77 -3.10
N SER A 73 -10.99 1.01 -3.92
CA SER A 73 -11.30 2.33 -4.46
C SER A 73 -12.75 2.70 -4.16
N PHE A 74 -12.96 3.91 -3.66
CA PHE A 74 -14.29 4.50 -3.55
C PHE A 74 -14.84 4.82 -4.93
N VAL A 75 -16.02 4.31 -5.22
CA VAL A 75 -16.69 4.43 -6.53
C VAL A 75 -18.06 5.10 -6.43
N SER A 76 -18.40 5.67 -5.27
CA SER A 76 -19.64 6.44 -5.09
C SER A 76 -19.52 7.43 -3.91
N GLU A 77 -20.29 8.51 -3.96
CA GLU A 77 -20.45 9.48 -2.86
C GLU A 77 -21.05 8.87 -1.58
N LYS A 78 -21.61 7.66 -1.66
CA LYS A 78 -22.19 6.93 -0.52
C LYS A 78 -21.26 5.84 0.01
N GLY A 79 -19.96 5.95 -0.24
CA GLY A 79 -18.95 5.09 0.37
C GLY A 79 -18.85 3.67 -0.20
N LEU A 80 -19.43 3.36 -1.37
CA LEU A 80 -19.15 2.10 -2.08
C LEU A 80 -17.66 1.98 -2.39
N ILE A 81 -17.10 0.82 -2.08
CA ILE A 81 -15.71 0.45 -2.31
C ILE A 81 -15.67 -0.76 -3.23
N LEU A 82 -14.92 -0.67 -4.32
CA LEU A 82 -14.53 -1.80 -5.15
C LEU A 82 -13.21 -2.39 -4.63
N THR A 83 -13.17 -3.70 -4.41
CA THR A 83 -11.95 -4.45 -4.06
C THR A 83 -12.04 -5.86 -4.67
N ASN A 84 -11.03 -6.71 -4.48
CA ASN A 84 -11.05 -8.06 -5.00
C ASN A 84 -12.00 -8.98 -4.20
N HIS A 85 -12.50 -10.03 -4.86
CA HIS A 85 -13.28 -11.08 -4.22
C HIS A 85 -12.47 -11.78 -3.13
N HIS A 86 -11.20 -12.09 -3.39
CA HIS A 86 -10.32 -12.70 -2.39
C HIS A 86 -10.05 -11.76 -1.18
N CYS A 87 -10.03 -10.44 -1.40
CA CYS A 87 -9.89 -9.46 -0.33
C CYS A 87 -11.11 -9.40 0.58
N ALA A 88 -12.31 -9.59 0.03
CA ALA A 88 -13.56 -9.66 0.79
C ALA A 88 -13.89 -11.08 1.30
N TYR A 89 -13.09 -12.10 0.96
CA TYR A 89 -13.42 -13.52 1.17
C TYR A 89 -13.78 -13.86 2.61
N ARG A 90 -13.07 -13.27 3.59
CA ARG A 90 -13.40 -13.45 5.01
C ARG A 90 -14.80 -12.91 5.37
N ALA A 91 -15.22 -11.79 4.76
CA ALA A 91 -16.56 -11.25 4.99
C ALA A 91 -17.62 -12.15 4.35
N ILE A 92 -17.37 -12.63 3.14
CA ILE A 92 -18.26 -13.54 2.41
C ILE A 92 -18.44 -14.84 3.21
N LYS A 93 -17.34 -15.47 3.62
CA LYS A 93 -17.36 -16.68 4.47
C LYS A 93 -18.16 -16.46 5.75
N ASN A 94 -17.98 -15.32 6.41
CA ASN A 94 -18.68 -15.01 7.66
C ASN A 94 -20.18 -14.73 7.45
N ALA A 95 -20.56 -14.26 6.27
CA ALA A 95 -21.96 -14.09 5.87
C ALA A 95 -22.63 -15.44 5.51
N SER A 96 -21.86 -16.41 5.02
CA SER A 96 -22.36 -17.73 4.63
C SER A 96 -22.84 -18.55 5.82
N THR A 97 -23.87 -19.35 5.57
CA THR A 97 -24.42 -20.34 6.51
C THR A 97 -24.63 -21.67 5.77
N THR A 98 -24.96 -22.75 6.49
CA THR A 98 -25.29 -24.03 5.86
C THR A 98 -26.52 -23.96 4.94
N LYS A 99 -27.43 -23.01 5.20
CA LYS A 99 -28.62 -22.78 4.37
C LYS A 99 -28.35 -21.83 3.20
N ASN A 100 -27.51 -20.82 3.41
CA ASN A 100 -27.16 -19.80 2.43
C ASN A 100 -25.65 -19.80 2.23
N ASP A 101 -25.16 -20.57 1.26
CA ASP A 101 -23.75 -20.59 0.92
C ASP A 101 -23.42 -19.47 -0.06
N PHE A 102 -23.02 -18.31 0.48
CA PHE A 102 -22.62 -17.16 -0.32
C PHE A 102 -21.20 -17.29 -0.89
N LEU A 103 -20.40 -18.27 -0.44
CA LEU A 103 -19.13 -18.56 -1.11
C LEU A 103 -19.44 -19.18 -2.47
N GLU A 104 -20.29 -20.20 -2.51
CA GLU A 104 -20.61 -20.86 -3.77
C GLU A 104 -21.52 -20.00 -4.65
N ASN A 105 -22.57 -19.40 -4.08
CA ASN A 105 -23.64 -18.76 -4.87
C ASN A 105 -23.52 -17.22 -4.99
N GLY A 106 -22.55 -16.61 -4.33
CA GLY A 106 -22.40 -15.16 -4.26
C GLY A 106 -23.37 -14.50 -3.29
N PHE A 107 -23.19 -13.20 -3.09
CA PHE A 107 -23.97 -12.36 -2.17
C PHE A 107 -24.43 -11.08 -2.88
N TYR A 108 -25.65 -10.64 -2.60
CA TYR A 108 -26.16 -9.36 -3.07
C TYR A 108 -27.16 -8.76 -2.07
N ALA A 109 -26.82 -7.62 -1.48
CA ALA A 109 -27.71 -6.82 -0.66
C ALA A 109 -28.54 -5.89 -1.57
N LYS A 110 -29.87 -6.05 -1.57
CA LYS A 110 -30.77 -5.20 -2.40
C LYS A 110 -30.96 -3.80 -1.82
N SER A 111 -30.65 -3.62 -0.54
CA SER A 111 -30.79 -2.38 0.20
C SER A 111 -29.68 -2.23 1.24
N ALA A 112 -29.43 -1.01 1.71
CA ALA A 112 -28.42 -0.74 2.74
C ALA A 112 -28.67 -1.53 4.04
N SER A 113 -29.93 -1.81 4.37
CA SER A 113 -30.32 -2.62 5.53
C SER A 113 -29.99 -4.11 5.38
N GLU A 114 -29.79 -4.59 4.16
CA GLU A 114 -29.43 -5.98 3.86
C GLU A 114 -27.90 -6.18 3.77
N GLU A 115 -27.11 -5.10 3.81
CA GLU A 115 -25.65 -5.19 3.75
C GLU A 115 -25.10 -5.91 4.98
N PHE A 116 -24.20 -6.87 4.77
CA PHE A 116 -23.71 -7.71 5.85
C PHE A 116 -22.54 -7.05 6.60
N PRO A 117 -22.61 -6.88 7.93
CA PRO A 117 -21.52 -6.28 8.71
C PRO A 117 -20.24 -7.15 8.68
N ALA A 118 -19.20 -6.66 7.98
CA ALA A 118 -17.93 -7.35 7.86
C ALA A 118 -17.07 -7.14 9.11
N ARG A 119 -17.47 -7.77 10.23
CA ARG A 119 -16.81 -7.58 11.53
C ARG A 119 -15.30 -7.84 11.45
N GLY A 120 -14.52 -6.89 11.95
CA GLY A 120 -13.06 -6.93 11.93
C GLY A 120 -12.43 -6.48 10.61
N TYR A 121 -13.23 -6.05 9.63
CA TYR A 121 -12.72 -5.24 8.52
C TYR A 121 -12.59 -3.79 8.94
N THR A 122 -11.55 -3.15 8.42
CA THR A 122 -11.30 -1.72 8.58
C THR A 122 -10.90 -1.13 7.25
N VAL A 123 -11.26 0.14 7.06
CA VAL A 123 -10.85 0.95 5.91
C VAL A 123 -9.96 2.08 6.43
N ARG A 124 -8.77 2.21 5.84
CA ARG A 124 -7.83 3.28 6.11
C ARG A 124 -7.67 4.15 4.87
N ILE A 125 -7.90 5.43 5.02
CA ILE A 125 -7.71 6.43 3.96
C ILE A 125 -6.52 7.27 4.38
N THR A 126 -5.52 7.42 3.52
CA THR A 126 -4.33 8.20 3.85
C THR A 126 -4.71 9.68 3.79
N GLU A 127 -4.61 10.38 4.91
CA GLU A 127 -4.85 11.82 4.96
C GLU A 127 -3.56 12.59 4.67
N SER A 128 -2.48 12.19 5.33
CA SER A 128 -1.20 12.87 5.20
C SER A 128 -0.05 11.93 5.49
N TYR A 129 1.14 12.35 5.05
CA TYR A 129 2.39 11.71 5.40
C TYR A 129 3.48 12.75 5.60
N ARG A 130 4.47 12.44 6.46
CA ARG A 130 5.65 13.28 6.66
C ARG A 130 6.89 12.42 6.92
N ASP A 131 8.03 12.88 6.44
CA ASP A 131 9.32 12.28 6.80
C ASP A 131 9.60 12.55 8.29
N VAL A 132 9.90 11.48 9.05
CA VAL A 132 10.28 11.50 10.46
C VAL A 132 11.63 10.83 10.71
N SER A 133 12.43 10.66 9.67
CA SER A 133 13.69 9.93 9.71
C SER A 133 14.66 10.54 10.72
N GLU A 134 14.82 11.85 10.73
CA GLU A 134 15.69 12.54 11.70
C GLU A 134 15.21 12.32 13.14
N GLU A 135 13.90 12.41 13.36
CA GLU A 135 13.26 12.27 14.67
C GLU A 135 13.37 10.83 15.21
N VAL A 136 13.29 9.83 14.34
CA VAL A 136 13.47 8.41 14.68
C VAL A 136 14.96 8.08 14.88
N LEU A 137 15.82 8.50 13.95
CA LEU A 137 17.25 8.21 13.98
C LEU A 137 18.01 8.98 15.07
N SER A 138 17.44 10.04 15.63
CA SER A 138 18.03 10.72 16.80
C SER A 138 18.04 9.83 18.06
N ALA A 139 17.26 8.75 18.09
CA ALA A 139 17.19 7.83 19.22
C ALA A 139 18.37 6.84 19.28
N ILE A 140 19.22 6.77 18.25
CA ILE A 140 20.32 5.81 18.14
C ILE A 140 21.69 6.50 18.06
N ASN A 141 22.74 5.77 18.48
CA ASN A 141 24.13 6.22 18.32
C ASN A 141 25.06 5.05 17.96
N ASN A 142 26.32 5.37 17.62
CA ASN A 142 27.29 4.39 17.12
C ASN A 142 27.81 3.41 18.18
N ASN A 143 27.55 3.66 19.47
CA ASN A 143 28.00 2.79 20.56
C ASN A 143 26.95 1.73 20.93
N MET A 144 25.74 1.81 20.36
CA MET A 144 24.66 0.85 20.60
C MET A 144 24.84 -0.42 19.76
N THR A 145 24.54 -1.57 20.36
CA THR A 145 24.37 -2.84 19.65
C THR A 145 23.16 -2.78 18.71
N LEU A 146 23.09 -3.68 17.72
CA LEU A 146 21.95 -3.76 16.80
C LEU A 146 20.62 -3.94 17.54
N ALA A 147 20.58 -4.79 18.57
CA ALA A 147 19.38 -5.02 19.37
C ALA A 147 18.94 -3.78 20.15
N GLU A 148 19.88 -2.99 20.68
CA GLU A 148 19.58 -1.72 21.35
C GLU A 148 19.05 -0.68 20.37
N ARG A 149 19.64 -0.61 19.16
CA ARG A 149 19.16 0.30 18.10
C ARG A 149 17.73 -0.02 17.69
N THR A 150 17.41 -1.29 17.45
CA THR A 150 16.04 -1.72 17.12
C THR A 150 15.05 -1.32 18.23
N LYS A 151 15.38 -1.59 19.50
CA LYS A 151 14.52 -1.21 20.63
C LYS A 151 14.35 0.31 20.75
N ALA A 152 15.39 1.08 20.53
CA ALA A 152 15.35 2.54 20.59
C ALA A 152 14.47 3.11 19.47
N ILE A 153 14.61 2.61 18.24
CA ILE A 153 13.76 2.97 17.09
C ILE A 153 12.30 2.61 17.36
N GLU A 154 12.01 1.38 17.81
CA GLU A 154 10.65 0.96 18.16
C GLU A 154 10.02 1.84 19.23
N LYS A 155 10.78 2.19 20.27
CA LYS A 155 10.32 3.08 21.33
C LYS A 155 10.00 4.47 20.78
N LYS A 156 10.91 5.07 20.02
CA LYS A 156 10.74 6.41 19.44
C LYS A 156 9.57 6.46 18.46
N THR A 157 9.41 5.43 17.63
CA THR A 157 8.25 5.26 16.74
C THR A 157 6.93 5.22 17.51
N LYS A 158 6.85 4.46 18.62
CA LYS A 158 5.64 4.40 19.46
C LYS A 158 5.34 5.75 20.12
N GLU A 159 6.37 6.48 20.56
CA GLU A 159 6.21 7.83 21.11
C GLU A 159 5.62 8.78 20.08
N ILE A 160 6.17 8.83 18.86
CA ILE A 160 5.67 9.66 17.75
C ILE A 160 4.21 9.32 17.44
N ILE A 161 3.89 8.04 17.28
CA ILE A 161 2.51 7.58 17.00
C ILE A 161 1.56 8.02 18.10
N THR A 162 1.93 7.82 19.36
CA THR A 162 1.07 8.17 20.52
C THR A 162 0.81 9.66 20.59
N GLN A 163 1.85 10.48 20.36
CA GLN A 163 1.72 11.93 20.34
C GLN A 163 0.78 12.38 19.20
N VAL A 164 1.01 11.89 17.99
CA VAL A 164 0.22 12.29 16.80
C VAL A 164 -1.24 11.87 16.93
N GLU A 165 -1.52 10.65 17.43
CA GLU A 165 -2.90 10.20 17.69
C GLU A 165 -3.58 11.02 18.80
N ALA A 166 -2.84 11.51 19.79
CA ALA A 166 -3.39 12.40 20.83
C ALA A 166 -3.73 13.80 20.28
N GLU A 167 -2.93 14.31 19.34
CA GLU A 167 -3.16 15.59 18.65
C GLU A 167 -4.28 15.51 17.60
N ASN A 168 -4.60 14.29 17.11
CA ASN A 168 -5.59 14.05 16.06
C ASN A 168 -6.67 13.05 16.51
N PRO A 169 -7.62 13.45 17.39
CA PRO A 169 -8.66 12.56 17.89
C PRO A 169 -9.47 11.90 16.76
N GLY A 170 -9.62 10.58 16.83
CA GLY A 170 -10.37 9.78 15.85
C GLY A 170 -9.53 9.26 14.67
N LYS A 171 -8.33 9.78 14.47
CA LYS A 171 -7.39 9.30 13.44
C LYS A 171 -6.44 8.25 13.97
N ARG A 172 -5.77 7.54 13.06
CA ARG A 172 -4.72 6.57 13.39
C ARG A 172 -3.41 6.96 12.73
N ALA A 173 -2.29 6.72 13.42
CA ALA A 173 -0.97 6.98 12.88
C ALA A 173 -0.16 5.69 12.73
N ALA A 174 0.71 5.65 11.72
CA ALA A 174 1.72 4.60 11.57
C ALA A 174 3.03 5.20 11.07
N VAL A 175 4.15 4.71 11.58
CA VAL A 175 5.47 5.02 11.04
C VAL A 175 5.95 3.81 10.27
N SER A 176 6.24 3.99 8.99
CA SER A 176 6.75 2.93 8.11
C SER A 176 8.22 3.18 7.80
N GLU A 177 9.03 2.12 7.86
CA GLU A 177 10.39 2.13 7.35
C GLU A 177 10.37 1.92 5.83
N MET A 178 10.69 2.96 5.07
CA MET A 178 10.64 2.96 3.61
C MET A 178 11.94 2.41 3.01
N PHE A 179 13.07 2.84 3.57
CA PHE A 179 14.39 2.32 3.27
C PHE A 179 15.03 1.84 4.57
N ILE A 180 15.43 0.57 4.58
CA ILE A 180 15.95 -0.12 5.77
C ILE A 180 17.06 0.72 6.42
N GLY A 181 16.83 1.10 7.67
CA GLY A 181 17.75 1.87 8.50
C GLY A 181 17.99 3.32 8.06
N LYS A 182 17.21 3.85 7.11
CA LYS A 182 17.46 5.17 6.51
C LYS A 182 16.25 6.09 6.53
N THR A 183 15.10 5.61 6.09
CA THR A 183 13.94 6.47 5.86
C THR A 183 12.74 5.96 6.61
N TYR A 184 12.18 6.82 7.46
CA TYR A 184 10.97 6.56 8.26
C TYR A 184 9.94 7.61 7.91
N VAL A 185 8.76 7.19 7.47
CA VAL A 185 7.66 8.08 7.09
C VAL A 185 6.48 7.82 8.01
N LEU A 186 6.01 8.88 8.66
CA LEU A 186 4.76 8.88 9.41
C LEU A 186 3.60 9.05 8.43
N PHE A 187 2.56 8.25 8.57
CA PHE A 187 1.29 8.37 7.88
C PHE A 187 0.17 8.59 8.91
N ILE A 188 -0.77 9.47 8.58
CA ILE A 188 -2.01 9.68 9.32
C ILE A 188 -3.16 9.17 8.46
N TYR A 189 -4.09 8.45 9.09
CA TYR A 189 -5.21 7.82 8.42
C TYR A 189 -6.54 8.17 9.07
N ASP A 190 -7.55 8.42 8.23
CA ASP A 190 -8.93 8.20 8.63
C ASP A 190 -9.20 6.70 8.74
N TYR A 191 -9.86 6.29 9.83
CA TYR A 191 -9.97 4.89 10.23
C TYR A 191 -11.43 4.48 10.42
N LEU A 192 -12.03 3.93 9.38
CA LEU A 192 -13.43 3.51 9.37
C LEU A 192 -13.53 2.04 9.82
N LYS A 193 -14.44 1.78 10.77
CA LYS A 193 -14.62 0.47 11.41
C LYS A 193 -15.93 -0.23 11.03
N ASP A 194 -16.93 0.53 10.58
CA ASP A 194 -18.17 -0.05 10.05
C ASP A 194 -18.01 -0.24 8.54
N VAL A 195 -17.62 -1.45 8.17
CA VAL A 195 -17.48 -1.87 6.78
C VAL A 195 -18.46 -2.99 6.54
N ARG A 196 -19.23 -2.91 5.46
CA ARG A 196 -20.27 -3.89 5.15
C ARG A 196 -20.07 -4.48 3.75
N LEU A 197 -20.33 -5.77 3.61
CA LEU A 197 -20.37 -6.45 2.33
C LEU A 197 -21.68 -6.10 1.62
N VAL A 198 -21.58 -5.65 0.36
CA VAL A 198 -22.71 -5.26 -0.48
C VAL A 198 -22.94 -6.29 -1.57
N TYR A 199 -21.88 -6.71 -2.24
CA TYR A 199 -21.93 -7.68 -3.32
C TYR A 199 -20.68 -8.54 -3.37
N ALA A 200 -20.85 -9.81 -3.70
CA ALA A 200 -19.79 -10.71 -4.11
C ALA A 200 -20.33 -11.64 -5.21
N PRO A 201 -19.60 -11.85 -6.32
CA PRO A 201 -19.99 -12.83 -7.31
C PRO A 201 -19.87 -14.26 -6.74
N PRO A 202 -20.54 -15.25 -7.34
CA PRO A 202 -20.31 -16.68 -7.07
C PRO A 202 -18.83 -17.04 -7.17
N ARG A 203 -18.36 -18.02 -6.39
CA ARG A 203 -16.96 -18.51 -6.47
C ARG A 203 -16.56 -18.92 -7.88
N ALA A 204 -17.48 -19.48 -8.67
CA ALA A 204 -17.26 -19.83 -10.06
C ALA A 204 -16.85 -18.64 -10.95
N ILE A 205 -17.09 -17.39 -10.51
CA ILE A 205 -16.64 -16.16 -11.18
C ILE A 205 -15.50 -15.53 -10.38
N GLY A 206 -15.71 -15.31 -9.08
CA GLY A 206 -14.78 -14.60 -8.19
C GLY A 206 -13.45 -15.32 -7.94
N ASN A 207 -13.41 -16.63 -8.16
CA ASN A 207 -12.20 -17.46 -8.08
C ASN A 207 -12.22 -18.55 -9.17
N PHE A 208 -12.65 -18.20 -10.38
CA PHE A 208 -12.60 -19.10 -11.54
C PHE A 208 -11.19 -19.65 -11.74
N GLY A 209 -11.08 -20.96 -12.01
CA GLY A 209 -9.81 -21.68 -12.15
C GLY A 209 -9.14 -22.06 -10.82
N GLY A 210 -9.51 -21.40 -9.71
CA GLY A 210 -9.01 -21.69 -8.36
C GLY A 210 -7.48 -21.70 -8.30
N GLU A 211 -6.92 -22.66 -7.58
CA GLU A 211 -5.47 -22.79 -7.42
C GLU A 211 -4.73 -23.13 -8.72
N ILE A 212 -5.38 -23.79 -9.70
CA ILE A 212 -4.74 -24.16 -10.97
C ILE A 212 -4.38 -22.91 -11.76
N ASP A 213 -5.29 -21.93 -11.77
CA ASP A 213 -5.09 -20.68 -12.49
C ASP A 213 -4.41 -19.61 -11.62
N ASN A 214 -4.24 -19.86 -10.30
CA ASN A 214 -3.61 -18.90 -9.40
C ASN A 214 -2.16 -18.62 -9.83
N TRP A 215 -1.75 -17.35 -9.78
CA TRP A 215 -0.48 -16.85 -10.35
C TRP A 215 -0.22 -17.12 -11.84
N MET A 216 -1.23 -17.53 -12.61
CA MET A 216 -1.09 -17.81 -14.05
C MET A 216 -1.70 -16.72 -14.94
N TRP A 217 -1.11 -16.57 -16.13
CA TRP A 217 -1.65 -15.87 -17.31
C TRP A 217 -1.65 -16.85 -18.51
N PRO A 218 -2.67 -16.89 -19.38
CA PRO A 218 -3.89 -16.07 -19.40
C PRO A 218 -4.80 -16.31 -18.20
N ARG A 219 -5.58 -15.29 -17.81
CA ARG A 219 -6.48 -15.33 -16.66
C ARG A 219 -7.90 -14.93 -17.05
N HIS A 220 -8.89 -15.65 -16.50
CA HIS A 220 -10.32 -15.46 -16.79
C HIS A 220 -11.17 -15.28 -15.53
N THR A 221 -10.56 -14.87 -14.41
CA THR A 221 -11.21 -14.71 -13.11
C THR A 221 -11.84 -13.32 -12.97
N GLY A 222 -13.13 -13.27 -12.61
CA GLY A 222 -13.83 -12.03 -12.26
C GLY A 222 -13.64 -11.69 -10.78
N ASP A 223 -12.38 -11.43 -10.37
CA ASP A 223 -11.99 -11.25 -8.96
C ASP A 223 -12.36 -9.85 -8.43
N PHE A 224 -13.64 -9.63 -8.12
CA PHE A 224 -14.13 -8.39 -7.54
C PHE A 224 -15.23 -8.62 -6.49
N SER A 225 -15.35 -7.69 -5.55
CA SER A 225 -16.43 -7.57 -4.59
C SER A 225 -16.72 -6.10 -4.33
N ILE A 226 -17.93 -5.81 -3.87
CA ILE A 226 -18.35 -4.47 -3.48
C ILE A 226 -18.59 -4.46 -1.98
N MET A 227 -17.93 -3.52 -1.31
CA MET A 227 -18.13 -3.23 0.11
C MET A 227 -18.61 -1.79 0.27
N ARG A 228 -19.03 -1.41 1.47
CA ARG A 228 -19.34 -0.02 1.80
C ARG A 228 -18.75 0.34 3.16
N ALA A 229 -18.12 1.50 3.25
CA ALA A 229 -17.75 2.07 4.54
C ALA A 229 -18.82 3.04 5.04
N TYR A 230 -19.09 2.97 6.33
CA TYR A 230 -20.00 3.86 7.07
C TYR A 230 -19.21 4.70 8.08
N VAL A 231 -19.77 5.87 8.41
CA VAL A 231 -19.27 6.82 9.40
C VAL A 231 -20.23 6.95 10.58
#